data_AF-X0S253-F1
#
_entry.id   AF-X0S253-F1
#
_cell.length_a   1.000
_cell.length_b   1.000
_cell.length_c   1.000
_cell.angle_alpha   90.00
_cell.angle_beta   90.00
_cell.angle_gamma   90.00
#
_symmetry.space_group_name_H-M   'P 1'
#
loop_
_entity.id
_entity.type
_entity.pdbx_description
1 polymer ?
#
loop_
_entity_poly.entity_id
_entity_poly.type
_entity_poly.pdbx_seq_one_letter_code
_entity_poly.pdbx_strand_id
1 'polypeptide(L)'
;MTPREKFIMALEGKQPPGRVPHTEIVFYLTMEAFGRIHPNHRCYTQWNQMSQAERDLHSRDIADLHVTVARKYEHSSIFVNGPLGLNEEDLEKEHMRQLEIIRELSGMDYFLMTHGDATWWIPQGDQMMEFAGKLADKPQEMKDQADRMVDEA
;
A
#
# COMPACT_ATOMS: atom_id res chain seq x y z
N MET A 1 -10.14 -13.63 -18.93
CA MET A 1 -8.98 -12.96 -18.32
C MET A 1 -9.36 -12.47 -16.94
N THR A 2 -8.57 -12.80 -15.94
CA THR A 2 -8.73 -12.28 -14.58
C THR A 2 -8.43 -10.78 -14.52
N PRO A 3 -8.90 -10.06 -13.48
CA PRO A 3 -8.54 -8.66 -13.28
C PRO A 3 -7.01 -8.46 -13.26
N ARG A 4 -6.28 -9.37 -12.60
CA ARG A 4 -4.82 -9.44 -12.58
C ARG A 4 -4.20 -9.49 -13.97
N GLU A 5 -4.66 -10.39 -14.83
CA GLU A 5 -4.11 -10.55 -16.19
C GLU A 5 -4.32 -9.28 -17.02
N LYS A 6 -5.48 -8.63 -16.89
CA LYS A 6 -5.73 -7.37 -17.59
C LYS A 6 -4.81 -6.25 -17.10
N PHE A 7 -4.60 -6.17 -15.79
CA PHE A 7 -3.70 -5.16 -15.20
C PHE A 7 -2.26 -5.35 -15.68
N ILE A 8 -1.74 -6.59 -15.63
CA ILE A 8 -0.40 -6.92 -16.14
C ILE A 8 -0.28 -6.57 -17.63
N MET A 9 -1.27 -6.94 -18.44
CA MET A 9 -1.28 -6.62 -19.86
C MET A 9 -1.21 -5.11 -20.14
N ALA A 10 -1.90 -4.29 -19.34
CA ALA A 10 -1.81 -2.84 -19.44
C ALA A 10 -0.42 -2.31 -19.05
N LEU A 11 0.17 -2.81 -17.96
CA LEU A 11 1.52 -2.43 -17.52
C LEU A 11 2.60 -2.81 -18.55
N GLU A 12 2.39 -3.87 -19.32
CA GLU A 12 3.25 -4.27 -20.44
C GLU A 12 3.03 -3.45 -21.73
N GLY A 13 2.19 -2.41 -21.68
CA GLY A 13 1.91 -1.54 -22.84
C GLY A 13 1.02 -2.17 -23.91
N LYS A 14 0.34 -3.28 -23.60
CA LYS A 14 -0.61 -3.95 -24.51
C LYS A 14 -2.04 -3.44 -24.27
N GLN A 15 -2.99 -3.86 -25.11
CA GLN A 15 -4.39 -3.43 -25.05
C GLN A 15 -5.30 -4.51 -24.42
N PRO A 16 -5.55 -4.49 -23.10
CA PRO A 16 -6.49 -5.41 -22.47
C PRO A 16 -7.92 -5.20 -22.99
N PRO A 17 -8.72 -6.28 -23.14
CA PRO A 17 -10.06 -6.17 -23.68
C PRO A 17 -11.05 -5.57 -22.67
N GLY A 18 -12.00 -4.79 -23.18
CA GLY A 18 -13.10 -4.20 -22.41
C GLY A 18 -12.72 -2.90 -21.71
N ARG A 19 -13.23 -2.69 -20.50
CA ARG A 19 -12.92 -1.50 -19.69
C ARG A 19 -11.43 -1.48 -19.34
N VAL A 20 -10.83 -0.28 -19.42
CA VAL A 20 -9.47 -0.01 -18.98
C VAL A 20 -9.28 -0.50 -17.54
N PRO A 21 -8.24 -1.29 -17.23
CA PRO A 21 -7.92 -1.71 -15.87
C PRO A 21 -7.71 -0.50 -14.98
N HIS A 22 -8.30 -0.51 -13.79
CA HIS A 22 -8.25 0.60 -12.86
C HIS A 22 -8.15 0.10 -11.42
N THR A 23 -7.72 0.98 -10.54
CA THR A 23 -7.49 0.71 -9.12
C THR A 23 -7.47 2.04 -8.36
N GLU A 24 -7.65 1.95 -7.06
CA GLU A 24 -7.35 3.05 -6.14
C GLU A 24 -6.03 2.76 -5.43
N ILE A 25 -5.21 3.80 -5.23
CA ILE A 25 -3.98 3.69 -4.41
C ILE A 25 -4.38 3.67 -2.94
N VAL A 26 -5.34 4.51 -2.53
CA VAL A 26 -5.91 4.47 -1.17
C VAL A 26 -7.40 4.79 -1.21
N PHE A 27 -8.24 3.86 -0.74
CA PHE A 27 -9.69 4.03 -0.70
C PHE A 27 -10.17 4.37 0.71
N TYR A 28 -10.32 5.66 1.05
CA TYR A 28 -10.68 6.08 2.42
C TYR A 28 -12.17 5.96 2.78
N LEU A 29 -13.06 5.74 1.81
CA LEU A 29 -14.51 5.69 2.04
C LEU A 29 -14.99 4.33 2.59
N THR A 30 -14.13 3.57 3.30
CA THR A 30 -14.49 2.24 3.79
C THR A 30 -15.58 2.27 4.84
N MET A 31 -15.62 3.32 5.67
CA MET A 31 -16.66 3.48 6.68
C MET A 31 -18.01 3.75 6.03
N GLU A 32 -18.06 4.66 5.06
CA GLU A 32 -19.28 4.97 4.32
C GLU A 32 -19.76 3.77 3.46
N ALA A 33 -18.84 3.10 2.77
CA ALA A 33 -19.17 2.05 1.82
C ALA A 33 -19.45 0.68 2.45
N PHE A 34 -18.89 0.40 3.63
CA PHE A 34 -18.90 -0.94 4.26
C PHE A 34 -19.11 -0.93 5.78
N GLY A 35 -19.16 0.23 6.44
CA GLY A 35 -19.23 0.32 7.90
C GLY A 35 -17.96 -0.18 8.59
N ARG A 36 -16.80 -0.15 7.92
CA ARG A 36 -15.54 -0.72 8.41
C ARG A 36 -14.42 0.31 8.47
N ILE A 37 -13.61 0.24 9.53
CA ILE A 37 -12.45 1.13 9.74
C ILE A 37 -11.38 0.80 8.70
N HIS A 38 -10.93 1.84 7.97
CA HIS A 38 -9.83 1.74 7.01
C HIS A 38 -8.54 1.23 7.68
N PRO A 39 -7.70 0.43 7.01
CA PRO A 39 -6.46 -0.10 7.59
C PRO A 39 -5.57 0.99 8.22
N ASN A 40 -5.28 2.09 7.50
CA ASN A 40 -4.49 3.22 8.03
C ASN A 40 -5.13 3.95 9.22
N HIS A 41 -6.40 3.70 9.55
CA HIS A 41 -7.06 4.30 10.72
C HIS A 41 -7.03 3.37 11.95
N ARG A 42 -6.36 2.22 11.84
CA ARG A 42 -6.16 1.26 12.94
C ARG A 42 -4.77 1.49 13.51
N CYS A 43 -4.68 1.74 14.81
CA CYS A 43 -3.42 1.98 15.51
C CYS A 43 -3.20 0.91 16.58
N TYR A 44 -2.22 0.02 16.38
CA TYR A 44 -1.97 -1.14 17.25
C TYR A 44 -0.73 -0.98 18.13
N THR A 45 -0.67 0.07 18.94
CA THR A 45 0.47 0.34 19.86
C THR A 45 0.70 -0.76 20.91
N GLN A 46 -0.30 -1.61 21.16
CA GLN A 46 -0.23 -2.77 22.05
C GLN A 46 -0.31 -4.11 21.31
N TRP A 47 0.08 -4.14 20.01
CA TRP A 47 0.07 -5.35 19.18
C TRP A 47 0.70 -6.56 19.87
N ASN A 48 1.83 -6.34 20.55
CA ASN A 48 2.56 -7.40 21.23
C ASN A 48 1.88 -7.98 22.49
N GLN A 49 0.82 -7.34 22.97
CA GLN A 49 -0.02 -7.85 24.08
C GLN A 49 -1.22 -8.66 23.59
N MET A 50 -1.56 -8.57 22.30
CA MET A 50 -2.61 -9.38 21.69
C MET A 50 -2.16 -10.83 21.55
N SER A 51 -3.07 -11.75 21.80
CA SER A 51 -2.92 -13.15 21.45
C SER A 51 -2.81 -13.33 19.93
N GLN A 52 -2.25 -14.46 19.50
CA GLN A 52 -2.16 -14.78 18.07
C GLN A 52 -3.55 -14.82 17.40
N ALA A 53 -4.57 -15.31 18.11
CA ALA A 53 -5.94 -15.35 17.59
C ALA A 53 -6.53 -13.94 17.35
N GLU A 54 -6.27 -12.98 18.24
CA GLU A 54 -6.69 -11.59 18.06
C GLU A 54 -5.98 -10.92 16.88
N ARG A 55 -4.67 -11.17 16.73
CA ARG A 55 -3.90 -10.68 15.58
C ARG A 55 -4.46 -11.24 14.28
N ASP A 56 -4.68 -12.56 14.20
CA ASP A 56 -5.25 -13.21 13.01
C ASP A 56 -6.64 -12.66 12.65
N LEU A 57 -7.49 -12.32 13.64
CA LEU A 57 -8.78 -11.68 13.38
C LEU A 57 -8.59 -10.31 12.72
N HIS A 58 -7.64 -9.50 13.20
CA HIS A 58 -7.33 -8.21 12.60
C HIS A 58 -6.74 -8.34 11.20
N SER A 59 -5.76 -9.22 10.97
CA SER A 59 -5.15 -9.43 9.66
C SER A 59 -6.19 -9.89 8.63
N ARG A 60 -7.06 -10.83 9.01
CA ARG A 60 -8.13 -11.33 8.14
C ARG A 60 -9.17 -10.25 7.82
N ASP A 61 -9.58 -9.46 8.81
CA ASP A 61 -10.52 -8.37 8.58
C ASP A 61 -9.93 -7.29 7.67
N ILE A 62 -8.65 -6.93 7.83
CA ILE A 62 -7.99 -5.97 6.93
C ILE A 62 -7.88 -6.53 5.50
N ALA A 63 -7.44 -7.78 5.35
CA ALA A 63 -7.32 -8.43 4.05
C ALA A 63 -8.69 -8.55 3.33
N ASP A 64 -9.71 -8.97 4.06
CA ASP A 64 -11.07 -9.08 3.53
C ASP A 64 -11.63 -7.72 3.10
N LEU A 65 -11.34 -6.64 3.84
CA LEU A 65 -11.75 -5.29 3.44
C LEU A 65 -11.14 -4.87 2.11
N HIS A 66 -9.85 -5.14 1.88
CA HIS A 66 -9.19 -4.86 0.60
C HIS A 66 -9.86 -5.63 -0.56
N VAL A 67 -10.12 -6.92 -0.37
CA VAL A 67 -10.81 -7.75 -1.37
C VAL A 67 -12.23 -7.26 -1.61
N THR A 68 -12.94 -6.87 -0.56
CA THR A 68 -14.32 -6.35 -0.63
C THR A 68 -14.37 -5.05 -1.43
N VAL A 69 -13.43 -4.12 -1.21
CA VAL A 69 -13.30 -2.89 -2.00
C VAL A 69 -13.09 -3.23 -3.48
N ALA A 70 -12.10 -4.08 -3.78
CA ALA A 70 -11.77 -4.45 -5.15
C ALA A 70 -12.91 -5.15 -5.88
N ARG A 71 -13.70 -5.98 -5.17
CA ARG A 71 -14.91 -6.62 -5.72
C ARG A 71 -16.01 -5.61 -5.98
N LYS A 72 -16.34 -4.75 -5.00
CA LYS A 72 -17.46 -3.78 -5.12
C LYS A 72 -17.24 -2.79 -6.26
N TYR A 73 -16.02 -2.29 -6.41
CA TYR A 73 -15.68 -1.28 -7.42
C TYR A 73 -15.01 -1.88 -8.65
N GLU A 74 -14.94 -3.21 -8.74
CA GLU A 74 -14.44 -3.94 -9.91
C GLU A 74 -13.01 -3.50 -10.32
N HIS A 75 -12.15 -3.34 -9.32
CA HIS A 75 -10.74 -3.01 -9.51
C HIS A 75 -10.00 -4.16 -10.20
N SER A 76 -8.86 -3.84 -10.82
CA SER A 76 -7.97 -4.83 -11.46
C SER A 76 -6.75 -5.18 -10.61
N SER A 77 -6.47 -4.37 -9.60
CA SER A 77 -5.42 -4.58 -8.62
C SER A 77 -5.87 -4.16 -7.22
N ILE A 78 -5.08 -4.52 -6.22
CA ILE A 78 -5.23 -4.08 -4.84
C ILE A 78 -3.90 -3.45 -4.43
N PHE A 79 -3.94 -2.18 -4.03
CA PHE A 79 -2.84 -1.54 -3.33
C PHE A 79 -3.03 -1.79 -1.83
N VAL A 80 -2.09 -2.52 -1.23
CA VAL A 80 -2.21 -3.09 0.11
C VAL A 80 -1.59 -2.14 1.12
N ASN A 81 -2.42 -1.71 2.06
CA ASN A 81 -2.05 -0.78 3.13
C ASN A 81 -2.20 -1.46 4.49
N GLY A 82 -1.20 -1.30 5.33
CA GLY A 82 -1.19 -1.89 6.68
C GLY A 82 -1.85 -1.02 7.75
N PRO A 83 -2.07 -1.58 8.94
CA PRO A 83 -2.36 -0.82 10.14
C PRO A 83 -1.17 0.07 10.54
N LEU A 84 -1.43 1.12 11.32
CA LEU A 84 -0.43 1.98 11.92
C LEU A 84 -0.06 1.52 13.33
N GLY A 85 1.01 2.08 13.89
CA GLY A 85 1.39 1.90 15.30
C GLY A 85 2.12 0.58 15.61
N LEU A 86 2.49 -0.19 14.58
CA LEU A 86 3.41 -1.32 14.71
C LEU A 86 4.85 -0.80 14.61
N ASN A 87 5.78 -1.53 15.22
CA ASN A 87 7.20 -1.38 14.88
C ASN A 87 7.45 -1.96 13.47
N GLU A 88 8.62 -1.67 12.92
CA GLU A 88 8.99 -2.06 11.56
C GLU A 88 8.93 -3.58 11.32
N GLU A 89 9.47 -4.38 12.24
CA GLU A 89 9.50 -5.84 12.13
C GLU A 89 8.08 -6.44 12.16
N ASP A 90 7.22 -5.98 13.07
CA ASP A 90 5.84 -6.44 13.18
C ASP A 90 5.00 -5.96 11.98
N LEU A 91 5.28 -4.76 11.45
CA LEU A 91 4.63 -4.22 10.26
C LEU A 91 4.96 -5.06 9.03
N GLU A 92 6.22 -5.43 8.84
CA GLU A 92 6.65 -6.28 7.72
C GLU A 92 5.95 -7.65 7.77
N LYS A 93 5.96 -8.30 8.94
CA LYS A 93 5.27 -9.59 9.14
C LYS A 93 3.77 -9.49 8.88
N GLU A 94 3.12 -8.45 9.39
CA GLU A 94 1.70 -8.21 9.18
C GLU A 94 1.39 -7.94 7.70
N HIS A 95 2.26 -7.20 7.01
CA HIS A 95 2.10 -6.94 5.58
C HIS A 95 2.17 -8.25 4.77
N MET A 96 3.19 -9.07 5.02
CA MET A 96 3.35 -10.37 4.36
C MET A 96 2.15 -11.29 4.62
N ARG A 97 1.69 -11.33 5.88
CA ARG A 97 0.50 -12.08 6.28
C ARG A 97 -0.75 -11.60 5.54
N GLN A 98 -0.96 -10.29 5.41
CA GLN A 98 -2.09 -9.75 4.66
C GLN A 98 -2.04 -10.11 3.19
N LEU A 99 -0.86 -10.06 2.54
CA LEU A 99 -0.69 -10.46 1.15
C LEU A 99 -1.13 -11.93 0.94
N GLU A 100 -0.70 -12.83 1.81
CA GLU A 100 -1.10 -14.24 1.79
C GLU A 100 -2.62 -14.42 1.91
N ILE A 101 -3.24 -13.77 2.91
CA ILE A 101 -4.68 -13.86 3.15
C ILE A 101 -5.45 -13.26 1.95
N ILE A 102 -5.00 -12.15 1.38
CA ILE A 102 -5.62 -11.56 0.19
C ILE A 102 -5.55 -12.55 -0.98
N ARG A 103 -4.41 -13.24 -1.18
CA ARG A 103 -4.30 -14.28 -2.22
C ARG A 103 -5.28 -15.43 -2.00
N GLU A 104 -5.40 -15.90 -0.77
CA GLU A 104 -6.36 -16.94 -0.38
C GLU A 104 -7.81 -16.49 -0.65
N LEU A 105 -8.23 -15.34 -0.10
CA LEU A 105 -9.60 -14.84 -0.19
C LEU A 105 -10.02 -14.47 -1.61
N SER A 106 -9.08 -14.02 -2.45
CA SER A 106 -9.34 -13.60 -3.82
C SER A 106 -9.11 -14.69 -4.87
N GLY A 107 -8.59 -15.86 -4.50
CA GLY A 107 -8.25 -16.89 -5.48
C GLY A 107 -7.19 -16.44 -6.50
N MET A 108 -6.26 -15.57 -6.09
CA MET A 108 -5.23 -14.97 -6.94
C MET A 108 -5.72 -14.00 -8.04
N ASP A 109 -6.98 -13.56 -7.99
CA ASP A 109 -7.64 -12.78 -9.06
C ASP A 109 -7.07 -11.37 -9.30
N TYR A 110 -6.38 -10.79 -8.31
CA TYR A 110 -5.90 -9.40 -8.37
C TYR A 110 -4.38 -9.31 -8.45
N PHE A 111 -3.87 -8.29 -9.15
CA PHE A 111 -2.49 -7.88 -9.00
C PHE A 111 -2.33 -7.16 -7.65
N LEU A 112 -1.34 -7.52 -6.85
CA LEU A 112 -1.12 -6.90 -5.54
C LEU A 112 0.06 -5.93 -5.65
N MET A 113 -0.12 -4.74 -5.09
CA MET A 113 0.89 -3.69 -5.00
C MET A 113 1.07 -3.30 -3.54
N THR A 114 2.27 -2.86 -3.21
CA THR A 114 2.59 -2.21 -1.93
C THR A 114 3.26 -0.88 -2.20
N HIS A 115 3.31 -0.03 -1.18
CA HIS A 115 4.04 1.22 -1.24
C HIS A 115 5.55 0.97 -1.28
N GLY A 116 6.22 1.62 -2.22
CA GLY A 116 7.67 1.77 -2.25
C GLY A 116 7.96 3.10 -2.93
N ASP A 117 8.41 4.09 -2.14
CA ASP A 117 8.76 5.41 -2.64
C ASP A 117 10.25 5.65 -2.35
N ALA A 118 11.04 5.62 -3.42
CA ALA A 118 12.48 5.89 -3.37
C ALA A 118 12.80 7.36 -3.72
N THR A 119 11.79 8.23 -3.66
CA THR A 119 11.95 9.66 -3.95
C THR A 119 11.98 10.49 -2.67
N TRP A 120 12.36 11.76 -2.82
CA TRP A 120 12.33 12.71 -1.72
C TRP A 120 10.90 12.97 -1.27
N TRP A 121 10.66 12.84 0.04
CA TRP A 121 9.46 13.37 0.66
C TRP A 121 9.37 14.89 0.44
N ILE A 122 8.17 15.38 0.14
CA ILE A 122 7.92 16.83 0.03
C ILE A 122 8.05 17.45 1.42
N PRO A 123 9.05 18.32 1.66
CA PRO A 123 9.27 18.87 2.98
C PRO A 123 8.10 19.76 3.44
N GLN A 124 8.06 20.05 4.73
CA GLN A 124 7.11 21.02 5.27
C GLN A 124 7.32 22.40 4.63
N GLY A 125 6.27 23.22 4.62
CA GLY A 125 6.27 24.49 3.87
C GLY A 125 7.37 25.47 4.30
N ASP A 126 7.79 25.44 5.56
CA ASP A 126 8.87 26.26 6.12
C ASP A 126 10.27 25.80 5.68
N GLN A 127 10.42 24.56 5.24
CA GLN A 127 11.67 23.97 4.72
C GLN A 127 11.72 23.93 3.19
N MET A 128 10.61 24.24 2.52
CA MET A 128 10.49 24.08 1.06
C MET A 128 11.50 24.93 0.27
N MET A 129 11.71 26.19 0.67
CA MET A 129 12.66 27.07 -0.02
C MET A 129 14.11 26.62 0.13
N GLU A 130 14.49 26.15 1.32
CA GLU A 130 15.84 25.61 1.55
C GLU A 130 16.06 24.34 0.72
N PHE A 131 15.08 23.43 0.72
CA PHE A 131 15.13 22.21 -0.08
C PHE A 131 15.25 22.50 -1.58
N ALA A 132 14.42 23.43 -2.10
CA ALA A 132 14.49 23.86 -3.49
C ALA A 132 15.85 24.50 -3.83
N GLY A 133 16.39 25.32 -2.93
CA GLY A 133 17.73 25.90 -3.06
C GLY A 133 18.82 24.83 -3.14
N LYS A 134 18.79 23.82 -2.26
CA LYS A 134 19.74 22.70 -2.30
C LYS A 134 19.65 21.90 -3.59
N LEU A 135 18.45 21.66 -4.13
CA LEU A 135 18.29 20.97 -5.40
C LEU A 135 18.95 21.74 -6.57
N ALA A 136 18.86 23.07 -6.56
CA ALA A 136 19.45 23.92 -7.61
C ALA A 136 20.96 24.11 -7.43
N ASP A 137 21.39 24.45 -6.22
CA ASP A 137 22.77 24.85 -5.93
C ASP A 137 23.70 23.66 -5.70
N LYS A 138 23.15 22.54 -5.20
CA LYS A 138 23.90 21.35 -4.77
C LYS A 138 23.29 20.03 -5.31
N PRO A 139 23.03 19.92 -6.63
CA PRO A 139 22.29 18.78 -7.19
C PRO A 139 22.99 17.44 -6.99
N GLN A 140 24.34 17.38 -7.02
CA GLN A 140 25.05 16.12 -6.82
C GLN A 140 24.99 15.66 -5.35
N GLU A 141 25.14 16.58 -4.40
CA GLU A 141 25.02 16.28 -2.97
C GLU A 141 23.64 15.69 -2.64
N MET A 142 22.58 16.26 -3.24
CA MET A 142 21.21 15.75 -3.09
C MET A 142 21.02 14.37 -3.72
N LYS A 143 21.68 14.05 -4.83
CA LYS A 143 21.65 12.71 -5.45
C LYS A 143 22.38 11.70 -4.58
N ASP A 144 23.61 12.01 -4.16
CA ASP A 144 24.40 11.12 -3.32
C ASP A 144 23.69 10.82 -1.99
N GLN A 145 22.94 11.79 -1.46
CA GLN A 145 22.12 11.57 -0.27
C GLN A 145 20.91 10.68 -0.57
N ALA A 146 20.21 10.91 -1.67
CA ALA A 146 19.10 10.05 -2.08
C ALA A 146 19.56 8.59 -2.28
N ASP A 147 20.72 8.38 -2.92
CA ASP A 147 21.29 7.05 -3.12
C ASP A 147 21.57 6.35 -1.77
N ARG A 148 22.18 7.06 -0.81
CA ARG A 148 22.38 6.51 0.55
C ARG A 148 21.08 6.17 1.26
N MET A 149 20.05 7.00 1.12
CA MET A 149 18.74 6.73 1.72
C MET A 149 18.11 5.44 1.18
N VAL A 150 18.34 5.12 -0.10
CA VAL A 150 17.87 3.87 -0.72
C VAL A 150 18.71 2.69 -0.26
N ASP A 151 20.03 2.85 -0.16
CA ASP A 151 20.93 1.77 0.27
C ASP A 151 20.76 1.40 1.76
N GLU A 152 20.29 2.33 2.58
CA GLU A 152 20.08 2.16 4.03
C GLU A 152 18.64 1.77 4.43
N ALA A 153 17.69 1.76 3.47
CA ALA A 153 16.28 1.40 3.68
C ALA A 153 16.04 -0.12 3.63
#